data_AF-A0A2I0NYM7-F1
#
_entry.id   AF-A0A2I0NYM7-F1
#
_cell.length_a   1.000
_cell.length_b   1.000
_cell.length_c   1.000
_cell.angle_alpha   90.00
_cell.angle_beta   90.00
_cell.angle_gamma   90.00
#
_symmetry.space_group_name_H-M   'P 1'
#
loop_
_entity.id
_entity.type
_entity.pdbx_description
1 polymer ?
#
loop_
_entity_poly.entity_id
_entity_poly.type
_entity_poly.pdbx_seq_one_letter_code
_entity_poly.pdbx_strand_id
1 'polypeptide(L)'
;LREADAIEVFNSRYILGGANRRALRWARRLGKPMVAGSDAHHCRYVGYGRTMIDAERNVESVLEAIRMGKTRPIGRRTPVRTYTKQSLRNSWRKLKGRITK
;
A
#
# COMPACT_ATOMS: atom_id res chain seq x y z
N LEU A 1 8.75 -13.34 4.03
CA LEU A 1 7.78 -13.36 2.90
C LEU A 1 7.10 -14.71 2.72
N ARG A 2 7.73 -15.85 3.03
CA ARG A 2 7.03 -17.16 2.95
C ARG A 2 5.82 -17.25 3.88
N GLU A 3 5.97 -16.75 5.11
CA GLU A 3 4.92 -16.69 6.14
C GLU A 3 3.83 -15.64 5.89
N ALA A 4 4.02 -14.70 4.95
CA ALA A 4 3.02 -13.67 4.71
C ALA A 4 1.88 -14.23 3.84
N ASP A 5 0.64 -14.05 4.28
CA ASP A 5 -0.56 -14.49 3.55
C ASP A 5 -0.82 -13.64 2.29
N ALA A 6 -0.51 -12.34 2.33
CA ALA A 6 -0.75 -11.40 1.24
C ALA A 6 0.31 -10.29 1.21
N ILE A 7 0.35 -9.52 0.12
CA ILE A 7 1.26 -8.38 -0.05
C ILE A 7 0.48 -7.11 -0.35
N GLU A 8 0.76 -6.03 0.38
CA GLU A 8 0.25 -4.70 0.06
C GLU A 8 0.93 -4.17 -1.21
N VAL A 9 0.21 -4.21 -2.33
CA VAL A 9 0.71 -3.75 -3.64
C VAL A 9 0.40 -2.28 -3.91
N PHE A 10 -0.52 -1.70 -3.14
CA PHE A 10 -0.87 -0.30 -3.25
C PHE A 10 -1.04 0.33 -1.86
N ASN A 11 -0.12 1.25 -1.56
CA ASN A 11 -0.26 2.19 -0.46
C ASN A 11 -0.49 3.60 -1.03
N SER A 12 -1.55 4.30 -0.62
CA SER A 12 -1.85 5.63 -1.18
C SER A 12 -0.83 6.71 -0.80
N ARG A 13 0.02 6.45 0.20
CA ARG A 13 1.09 7.33 0.67
C ARG A 13 2.28 7.38 -0.28
N TYR A 14 2.56 6.29 -1.01
CA TYR A 14 3.70 6.22 -1.93
C TYR A 14 3.39 6.85 -3.29
N ILE A 15 3.59 8.16 -3.35
CA ILE A 15 3.33 9.01 -4.54
C ILE A 15 4.25 8.66 -5.72
N LEU A 16 5.54 8.37 -5.48
CA LEU A 16 6.52 8.09 -6.55
C LEU A 16 6.34 6.70 -7.20
N GLY A 17 5.38 5.89 -6.74
CA GLY A 17 4.93 4.65 -7.40
C GLY A 17 5.95 3.49 -7.47
N GLY A 18 7.25 3.73 -7.25
CA GLY A 18 8.31 2.72 -7.35
C GLY A 18 8.17 1.60 -6.32
N ALA A 19 7.79 1.94 -5.08
CA ALA A 19 7.54 0.96 -4.03
C ALA A 19 6.34 0.06 -4.37
N ASN A 20 5.20 0.66 -4.74
CA ASN A 20 3.99 -0.07 -5.17
C ASN A 20 4.28 -0.98 -6.38
N ARG A 21 5.05 -0.49 -7.37
CA ARG A 21 5.45 -1.29 -8.53
C ARG A 21 6.35 -2.47 -8.14
N ARG A 22 7.27 -2.28 -7.20
CA ARG A 22 8.14 -3.34 -6.69
C ARG A 22 7.32 -4.37 -5.89
N ALA A 23 6.41 -3.93 -5.04
CA ALA A 23 5.51 -4.80 -4.30
C ALA A 23 4.64 -5.65 -5.24
N LEU A 24 4.05 -5.02 -6.27
CA LEU A 24 3.29 -5.71 -7.31
C LEU A 24 4.11 -6.80 -8.02
N ARG A 25 5.36 -6.50 -8.38
CA ARG A 25 6.25 -7.50 -9.01
C ARG A 25 6.51 -8.69 -8.08
N TRP A 26 6.75 -8.43 -6.79
CA TRP A 26 7.00 -9.50 -5.82
C TRP A 26 5.75 -10.33 -5.53
N ALA A 27 4.58 -9.71 -5.41
CA ALA A 27 3.31 -10.41 -5.25
C ALA A 27 3.05 -11.39 -6.41
N ARG A 28 3.25 -10.94 -7.65
CA ARG A 28 3.15 -11.80 -8.84
C ARG A 28 4.19 -12.93 -8.84
N ARG A 29 5.45 -12.61 -8.54
CA ARG A 29 6.54 -13.60 -8.52
C ARG A 29 6.33 -14.69 -7.47
N LEU A 30 5.74 -14.33 -6.33
CA LEU A 30 5.51 -15.24 -5.21
C LEU A 30 4.12 -15.90 -5.23
N GLY A 31 3.28 -15.57 -6.22
CA GLY A 31 1.90 -16.04 -6.28
C GLY A 31 1.05 -15.61 -5.07
N LYS A 32 1.38 -14.49 -4.44
CA LYS A 32 0.72 -14.03 -3.21
C LYS A 32 -0.47 -13.12 -3.52
N PRO A 33 -1.61 -13.29 -2.80
CA PRO A 33 -2.72 -12.35 -2.81
C PRO A 33 -2.28 -10.90 -2.66
N MET A 34 -3.02 -10.01 -3.31
CA MET A 34 -2.70 -8.59 -3.38
C MET A 34 -3.71 -7.77 -2.59
N VAL A 35 -3.22 -6.86 -1.75
CA VAL A 35 -4.05 -5.94 -0.95
C VAL A 35 -3.60 -4.49 -1.11
N ALA A 36 -4.42 -3.56 -0.62
CA ALA A 36 -4.18 -2.13 -0.59
C ALA A 36 -4.61 -1.50 0.73
N GLY A 37 -3.87 -0.48 1.14
CA GLY A 37 -4.11 0.29 2.35
C GLY A 37 -3.89 1.78 2.15
N SER A 38 -4.60 2.58 2.93
CA SER A 38 -4.49 4.05 2.82
C SER A 38 -3.28 4.61 3.57
N ASP A 39 -2.87 3.95 4.66
CA ASP A 39 -1.92 4.48 5.66
C ASP A 39 -2.23 5.94 6.02
N ALA A 40 -3.52 6.24 6.20
CA ALA A 40 -4.02 7.59 6.36
C ALA A 40 -3.64 8.16 7.73
N HIS A 41 -2.82 9.22 7.74
CA HIS A 41 -2.48 10.00 8.94
C HIS A 41 -3.41 11.22 9.13
N HIS A 42 -4.43 11.34 8.28
CA HIS A 42 -5.44 12.40 8.32
C HIS A 42 -6.76 11.83 7.79
N CYS A 43 -7.88 12.09 8.49
CA CYS A 43 -9.19 11.48 8.20
C CYS A 43 -9.62 11.62 6.73
N ARG A 44 -9.32 12.77 6.11
CA ARG A 44 -9.55 13.04 4.68
C ARG A 44 -8.99 11.98 3.70
N TYR A 45 -7.95 11.23 4.08
CA TYR A 45 -7.31 10.23 3.22
C TYR A 45 -7.70 8.79 3.53
N VAL A 46 -8.56 8.57 4.52
CA VAL A 46 -9.10 7.24 4.80
C VAL A 46 -9.81 6.72 3.53
N GLY A 47 -9.50 5.48 3.15
CA GLY A 47 -10.06 4.84 1.96
C GLY A 47 -9.43 5.21 0.62
N TYR A 48 -8.40 6.08 0.59
CA TYR A 48 -7.63 6.38 -0.63
C TYR A 48 -6.89 5.13 -1.14
N GLY A 49 -6.43 4.25 -0.26
CA GLY A 49 -6.08 2.87 -0.59
C GLY A 49 -6.99 1.94 0.19
N ARG A 50 -7.63 1.01 -0.51
CA ARG A 50 -8.55 0.03 0.09
C ARG A 50 -8.57 -1.26 -0.72
N THR A 51 -8.88 -2.36 -0.05
CA THR A 51 -9.07 -3.66 -0.68
C THR A 51 -10.56 -3.94 -0.73
N MET A 52 -11.11 -4.21 -1.91
CA MET A 52 -12.42 -4.84 -1.99
C MET A 52 -12.22 -6.33 -1.75
N ILE A 53 -12.99 -6.90 -0.83
CA ILE A 53 -12.89 -8.30 -0.43
C ILE A 53 -14.27 -8.90 -0.66
N ASP A 54 -14.31 -10.02 -1.37
CA ASP A 54 -15.53 -10.79 -1.58
C ASP A 54 -15.67 -11.83 -0.46
N ALA A 55 -16.39 -11.44 0.60
CA ALA A 55 -16.51 -12.16 1.86
C ALA A 55 -17.76 -11.71 2.64
N GLU A 56 -18.17 -12.55 3.59
CA GLU A 56 -19.15 -12.20 4.61
C GLU A 56 -18.59 -11.17 5.60
N ARG A 57 -19.48 -10.42 6.27
CA ARG A 57 -19.10 -9.36 7.22
C ARG A 57 -18.67 -9.89 8.59
N ASN A 58 -17.73 -10.84 8.60
CA ASN A 58 -17.09 -11.36 9.81
C ASN A 58 -15.58 -11.53 9.58
N VAL A 59 -14.82 -11.67 10.67
CA VAL A 59 -13.36 -11.66 10.63
C VAL A 59 -12.82 -12.88 9.89
N GLU A 60 -13.38 -14.05 10.17
CA GLU A 60 -12.94 -15.33 9.65
C GLU A 60 -13.07 -15.36 8.12
N SER A 61 -14.24 -15.00 7.59
CA SER A 61 -14.52 -14.95 6.15
C SER A 61 -13.62 -13.95 5.43
N VAL A 62 -13.38 -12.78 6.03
CA VAL A 62 -12.46 -11.77 5.46
C VAL A 62 -11.04 -12.30 5.37
N LEU A 63 -10.53 -12.91 6.44
CA LEU A 63 -9.17 -13.47 6.45
C LEU A 63 -9.03 -14.62 5.45
N GLU A 64 -10.03 -15.49 5.36
CA GLU A 64 -10.06 -16.59 4.41
C GLU A 64 -10.08 -16.08 2.96
N ALA A 65 -10.94 -15.11 2.65
CA ALA A 65 -11.01 -14.49 1.34
C ALA A 65 -9.68 -13.82 0.94
N ILE A 66 -8.97 -13.19 1.88
CA ILE A 66 -7.62 -12.67 1.65
C ILE A 66 -6.66 -13.80 1.28
N ARG A 67 -6.64 -14.89 2.04
CA ARG A 67 -5.76 -16.05 1.77
C ARG A 67 -6.05 -16.70 0.42
N MET A 68 -7.34 -16.77 0.03
CA MET A 68 -7.76 -17.28 -1.28
C MET A 68 -7.52 -16.30 -2.44
N GLY A 69 -7.09 -15.07 -2.17
CA GLY A 69 -6.91 -14.06 -3.21
C GLY A 69 -8.21 -13.51 -3.80
N LYS A 70 -9.34 -13.61 -3.09
CA LYS A 70 -10.62 -12.97 -3.42
C LYS A 70 -10.58 -11.47 -3.11
N THR A 71 -9.52 -10.80 -3.57
CA THR A 71 -9.19 -9.42 -3.24
C THR A 71 -8.98 -8.59 -4.49
N ARG A 72 -9.48 -7.37 -4.46
CA ARG A 72 -9.22 -6.37 -5.50
C ARG A 72 -8.68 -5.08 -4.87
N PRO A 73 -7.36 -4.84 -4.98
CA PRO A 73 -6.74 -3.58 -4.59
C PRO A 73 -7.33 -2.40 -5.39
N ILE A 74 -7.83 -1.38 -4.70
CA ILE A 74 -8.33 -0.14 -5.31
C ILE A 74 -7.66 1.04 -4.62
N GLY A 75 -7.33 2.08 -5.37
CA GLY A 75 -6.99 3.33 -4.74
C GLY A 75 -6.78 4.51 -5.66
N ARG A 76 -6.64 5.66 -5.02
CA ARG A 76 -6.27 6.96 -5.57
C ARG A 76 -5.06 7.45 -4.77
N ARG A 77 -4.13 8.16 -5.41
CA ARG A 77 -2.94 8.67 -4.74
C ARG A 77 -3.29 9.89 -3.89
N THR A 78 -2.71 10.01 -2.70
CA THR A 78 -2.81 11.22 -1.90
C THR A 78 -2.11 12.38 -2.61
N PRO A 79 -2.74 13.57 -2.76
CA PRO A 79 -2.11 14.68 -3.45
C PRO A 79 -0.80 15.11 -2.76
N VAL A 80 0.24 15.33 -3.57
CA VAL A 80 1.62 15.58 -3.09
C VAL A 80 1.71 16.83 -2.23
N ARG A 81 0.92 17.87 -2.55
CA ARG A 81 0.92 19.16 -1.85
C ARG A 81 0.40 19.07 -0.42
N THR A 82 -0.45 18.08 -0.15
CA THR A 82 -1.04 17.86 1.18
C THR A 82 -0.27 16.85 2.01
N TYR A 83 0.77 16.26 1.43
CA TYR A 83 1.71 15.45 2.16
C TYR A 83 2.41 16.35 3.18
N THR A 84 2.22 16.06 4.46
CA THR A 84 2.75 16.86 5.56
C THR A 84 4.20 17.24 5.26
N LYS A 85 4.53 18.53 5.39
CA LYS A 85 5.90 19.08 5.14
C LYS A 85 7.00 18.18 5.72
N GLN A 86 6.69 17.45 6.80
CA GLN A 86 7.52 16.48 7.49
C GLN A 86 7.99 15.27 6.64
N SER A 87 7.12 14.62 5.87
CA SER A 87 7.55 13.46 5.06
C SER A 87 8.28 13.89 3.79
N LEU A 88 7.96 15.06 3.20
CA LEU A 88 8.77 15.66 2.15
C LEU A 88 10.17 16.02 2.67
N ARG A 89 10.26 16.67 3.84
CA ARG A 89 11.55 17.04 4.47
C ARG A 89 12.45 15.83 4.74
N ASN A 90 11.87 14.73 5.22
CA ASN A 90 12.63 13.50 5.50
C ASN A 90 13.09 12.79 4.20
N SER A 91 12.26 12.75 3.16
CA SER A 91 12.65 12.22 1.85
C SER A 91 13.71 13.08 1.17
N TRP A 92 13.56 14.42 1.23
CA TRP A 92 14.55 15.37 0.73
C TRP A 92 15.90 15.23 1.45
N ARG A 93 15.90 15.09 2.78
CA ARG A 93 17.13 14.89 3.56
C ARG A 93 17.85 13.60 3.19
N LYS A 94 17.11 12.51 2.95
CA LYS A 94 17.67 11.23 2.48
C LYS A 94 18.21 11.31 1.05
N LEU A 95 17.56 12.07 0.17
CA LEU A 95 18.02 12.27 -1.21
C LEU A 95 19.29 13.13 -1.24
N LYS A 96 19.33 14.23 -0.47
CA LYS A 96 20.50 15.10 -0.36
C LYS A 96 21.72 14.31 0.12
N GLY A 97 21.59 13.49 1.15
CA GLY A 97 22.68 12.64 1.65
C GLY A 97 23.16 11.54 0.69
N ARG A 98 22.47 11.29 -0.43
CA ARG A 98 22.93 10.41 -1.51
C ARG A 98 23.62 11.14 -2.66
N ILE A 99 23.43 12.45 -2.76
CA ILE A 99 24.04 13.32 -3.78
C ILE A 99 25.37 13.89 -3.27
N THR A 100 25.52 14.07 -1.96
CA THR A 100 26.77 14.51 -1.32
C THR A 100 27.78 13.39 -1.03
N LYS A 101 27.57 12.19 -1.55
CA LYS A 101 28.47 11.04 -1.39
C LYS A 101 28.85 10.53 -2.77
#